data_AF-A0A430L932-F1
#
_entry.id   AF-A0A430L932-F1
#
_cell.length_a   1.000
_cell.length_b   1.000
_cell.length_c   1.000
_cell.angle_alpha   90.00
_cell.angle_beta   90.00
_cell.angle_gamma   90.00
#
_symmetry.space_group_name_H-M   'P 1'
#
loop_
_entity.id
_entity.type
_entity.pdbx_description
1 polymer ?
#
loop_
_entity_poly.entity_id
_entity_poly.type
_entity_poly.pdbx_seq_one_letter_code
_entity_poly.pdbx_strand_id
1 'polypeptide(L)'
;MPFPFVLPTTSAFSFSSSFSSDSHPSLPLNASTYRGVVRDTLKKHKRLPPSSQISNLNTAISSLNGYIPYLLAVDDGLSSRNLPNGEFISIVLKTSPAIEWRPTLSGDIVPGRERARVKITSLEYEIFFVLSTLGFAQVLTARSALQPLYSTNGEFLGAQGRTSAITSATKSLLEAASVYDYLAGRGEHITASPPCADVSPGTARALSCLALAEATLLAVLKDDPYPAIVAQERNKNDKEWMFKAPDIPKVRAHLYARLCLAASEHAAKASSLCSSAGSGSHKINSSLLKYLEDLRRTCRARACRFFGIDAELGGQTAEGIGWVRAGLSELGVEIKDHKKGLSFSRFKKDITEKREDRRVDKEAAWGADAGKLEETRILEMLDAKWNKINDTMNTQAIPPANTLLSKMPSGREIHTVKPYEPPSLDRDVLEAMRAPPEEDDTFVDDLSSDDEIRGGPSAPVGAFPGSAADYARSTGTSTPGNAYY
;
A
#
# COMPACT_ATOMS: atom_id res chain seq x y z
N MET A 1 -8.32 -2.95 -5.52
CA MET A 1 -6.97 -3.49 -5.79
C MET A 1 -5.99 -2.80 -4.85
N PRO A 2 -5.40 -3.49 -3.87
CA PRO A 2 -4.58 -2.83 -2.85
C PRO A 2 -3.27 -2.22 -3.37
N PHE A 3 -2.78 -1.14 -2.75
CA PHE A 3 -1.54 -0.47 -3.17
C PHE A 3 -0.30 -1.40 -3.10
N PRO A 4 0.60 -1.40 -4.11
CA PRO A 4 1.83 -2.21 -4.11
C PRO A 4 2.93 -1.57 -3.26
N PHE A 5 2.82 -1.66 -1.93
CA PHE A 5 3.86 -1.18 -1.02
C PHE A 5 5.21 -1.88 -1.23
N VAL A 6 6.29 -1.19 -0.83
CA VAL A 6 7.64 -1.76 -0.78
C VAL A 6 8.02 -1.88 0.69
N LEU A 7 8.52 -3.05 1.10
CA LEU A 7 8.99 -3.25 2.46
C LEU A 7 10.29 -2.44 2.68
N PRO A 8 10.38 -1.63 3.74
CA PRO A 8 11.61 -0.91 4.07
C PRO A 8 12.72 -1.89 4.50
N THR A 9 13.95 -1.39 4.54
CA THR A 9 15.12 -2.15 5.03
C THR A 9 15.81 -1.37 6.12
N THR A 10 16.56 -2.06 6.97
CA THR A 10 17.25 -1.45 8.13
C THR A 10 18.73 -1.85 8.19
N SER A 11 19.53 -1.02 8.88
CA SER A 11 20.92 -1.31 9.22
C SER A 11 21.03 -2.38 10.31
N ALA A 12 22.25 -2.84 10.57
CA ALA A 12 22.56 -3.51 11.82
C ALA A 12 22.33 -2.55 13.00
N PHE A 13 21.95 -3.10 14.16
CA PHE A 13 21.87 -2.41 15.43
C PHE A 13 21.89 -3.45 16.55
N SER A 14 22.72 -3.20 17.57
CA SER A 14 22.78 -4.00 18.79
C SER A 14 22.16 -3.21 19.94
N PHE A 15 21.07 -3.71 20.51
CA PHE A 15 20.42 -3.10 21.67
C PHE A 15 21.37 -3.04 22.87
N SER A 16 22.24 -4.02 23.07
CA SER A 16 23.21 -4.02 24.17
C SER A 16 24.16 -2.82 24.16
N SER A 17 24.34 -2.16 23.00
CA SER A 17 25.15 -0.93 22.86
C SER A 17 24.47 0.33 23.43
N SER A 18 23.14 0.36 23.45
CA SER A 18 22.35 1.53 23.90
C SER A 18 21.55 1.25 25.17
N PHE A 19 21.30 -0.02 25.49
CA PHE A 19 20.43 -0.44 26.57
C PHE A 19 21.10 -1.52 27.44
N SER A 20 20.79 -1.52 28.73
CA SER A 20 21.03 -2.63 29.67
C SER A 20 19.78 -2.94 30.45
N SER A 21 19.69 -4.15 30.99
CA SER A 21 18.66 -4.50 31.96
C SER A 21 19.31 -5.10 33.19
N ASP A 22 18.96 -4.58 34.37
CA ASP A 22 19.40 -5.18 35.64
C ASP A 22 18.51 -6.37 36.01
N SER A 23 17.23 -6.32 35.63
CA SER A 23 16.25 -7.38 35.90
C SER A 23 16.34 -8.55 34.93
N HIS A 24 16.64 -8.28 33.66
CA HIS A 24 16.58 -9.24 32.55
C HIS A 24 17.80 -9.07 31.64
N PRO A 25 19.03 -9.36 32.11
CA PRO A 25 20.26 -8.96 31.41
C PRO A 25 20.38 -9.50 29.98
N SER A 26 19.71 -10.62 29.66
CA SER A 26 19.69 -11.21 28.31
C SER A 26 18.71 -10.55 27.34
N LEU A 27 17.78 -9.71 27.81
CA LEU A 27 16.74 -9.10 26.97
C LEU A 27 17.31 -8.22 25.84
N PRO A 28 18.26 -7.28 26.07
CA PRO A 28 18.86 -6.50 24.99
C PRO A 28 19.56 -7.37 23.94
N LEU A 29 20.23 -8.44 24.37
CA LEU A 29 20.87 -9.36 23.43
C LEU A 29 19.83 -10.07 22.56
N ASN A 30 18.80 -10.66 23.17
CA ASN A 30 17.73 -11.34 22.44
C ASN A 30 17.00 -10.39 21.48
N ALA A 31 16.70 -9.16 21.91
CA ALA A 31 16.14 -8.14 21.02
C ALA A 31 17.03 -7.89 19.79
N SER A 32 18.36 -7.87 19.97
CA SER A 32 19.33 -7.72 18.87
C SER A 32 19.29 -8.92 17.92
N THR A 33 19.22 -10.14 18.47
CA THR A 33 19.15 -11.39 17.70
C THR A 33 17.90 -11.42 16.81
N TYR A 34 16.71 -11.20 17.37
CA TYR A 34 15.46 -11.21 16.61
C TYR A 34 15.37 -10.03 15.62
N ARG A 35 15.93 -8.87 15.96
CA ARG A 35 16.08 -7.76 15.02
C ARG A 35 16.98 -8.13 13.82
N GLY A 36 18.06 -8.87 14.07
CA GLY A 36 18.95 -9.40 13.03
C GLY A 36 18.20 -10.29 12.03
N VAL A 37 17.34 -11.19 12.53
CA VAL A 37 16.47 -12.03 11.69
C VAL A 37 15.53 -11.20 10.82
N VAL A 38 14.90 -10.16 11.38
CA VAL A 38 14.06 -9.23 10.61
C VAL A 38 14.87 -8.52 9.53
N ARG A 39 16.03 -7.94 9.88
CA ARG A 39 16.93 -7.26 8.94
C ARG A 39 17.27 -8.16 7.76
N ASP A 40 17.69 -9.39 8.02
CA ASP A 40 18.15 -10.33 6.99
C ASP A 40 16.98 -10.82 6.13
N THR A 41 15.81 -11.03 6.74
CA THR A 41 14.58 -11.37 6.02
C THR A 41 14.16 -10.24 5.07
N LEU A 42 14.21 -8.98 5.50
CA LEU A 42 13.86 -7.83 4.68
C LEU A 42 14.88 -7.59 3.56
N LYS A 43 16.19 -7.73 3.84
CA LYS A 43 17.24 -7.68 2.81
C LYS A 43 17.04 -8.78 1.77
N LYS A 44 16.76 -10.01 2.20
CA LYS A 44 16.44 -11.13 1.31
C LYS A 44 15.22 -10.82 0.46
N HIS A 45 14.12 -10.36 1.08
CA HIS A 45 12.89 -9.98 0.37
C HIS A 45 13.18 -8.96 -0.74
N LYS A 46 13.90 -7.88 -0.44
CA LYS A 46 14.27 -6.84 -1.41
C LYS A 46 15.05 -7.39 -2.60
N ARG A 47 15.94 -8.36 -2.39
CA ARG A 47 16.81 -8.96 -3.42
C ARG A 47 16.08 -9.98 -4.31
N LEU A 48 14.93 -10.50 -3.85
CA LEU A 48 14.15 -11.46 -4.63
C LEU A 48 13.51 -10.78 -5.86
N PRO A 49 13.40 -11.49 -6.99
CA PRO A 49 12.61 -11.02 -8.12
C PRO A 49 11.13 -10.88 -7.70
N PRO A 50 10.35 -9.97 -8.34
CA PRO A 50 8.99 -9.66 -7.91
C PRO A 50 8.07 -10.88 -7.74
N SER A 51 8.13 -11.86 -8.64
CA SER A 51 7.34 -13.09 -8.56
C SER A 51 7.67 -13.97 -7.36
N SER A 52 8.89 -13.88 -6.82
CA SER A 52 9.33 -14.64 -5.63
C SER A 52 9.16 -13.87 -4.33
N GLN A 53 8.83 -12.58 -4.38
CA GLN A 53 8.61 -11.78 -3.17
C GLN A 53 7.34 -12.22 -2.42
N ILE A 54 6.31 -12.66 -3.15
CA ILE A 54 5.04 -13.10 -2.59
C ILE A 54 5.20 -14.29 -1.65
N SER A 55 5.94 -15.32 -2.07
CA SER A 55 6.18 -16.51 -1.24
C SER A 55 7.02 -16.20 0.01
N ASN A 56 7.76 -15.09 0.01
CA ASN A 56 8.55 -14.63 1.15
C ASN A 56 7.78 -13.74 2.13
N LEU A 57 6.53 -13.33 1.82
CA LEU A 57 5.74 -12.46 2.70
C LEU A 57 5.45 -13.11 4.06
N ASN A 58 5.08 -14.40 4.06
CA ASN A 58 4.81 -15.13 5.31
C ASN A 58 6.06 -15.21 6.21
N THR A 59 7.23 -15.36 5.62
CA THR A 59 8.51 -15.33 6.35
C THR A 59 8.78 -13.96 6.97
N ALA A 60 8.48 -12.88 6.24
CA ALA A 60 8.62 -11.51 6.74
C ALA A 60 7.62 -11.23 7.89
N ILE A 61 6.36 -11.64 7.75
CA ILE A 61 5.34 -11.50 8.81
C ILE A 61 5.77 -12.27 10.06
N SER A 62 6.26 -13.51 9.88
CA SER A 62 6.68 -14.37 10.99
C SER A 62 7.88 -13.79 11.74
N SER A 63 8.89 -13.28 11.02
CA SER A 63 10.06 -12.66 11.68
C SER A 63 9.71 -11.35 12.39
N LEU A 64 8.82 -10.52 11.82
CA LEU A 64 8.31 -9.32 12.48
C LEU A 64 7.56 -9.67 13.76
N ASN A 65 6.63 -10.62 13.70
CA ASN A 65 5.89 -11.08 14.88
C ASN A 65 6.79 -11.75 15.94
N GLY A 66 7.90 -12.37 15.52
CA GLY A 66 8.91 -12.89 16.46
C GLY A 66 9.72 -11.79 17.15
N TYR A 67 9.92 -10.64 16.51
CA TYR A 67 10.70 -9.52 17.07
C TYR A 67 9.86 -8.55 17.92
N ILE A 68 8.61 -8.26 17.51
CA ILE A 68 7.73 -7.28 18.18
C ILE A 68 7.66 -7.47 19.71
N PRO A 69 7.50 -8.69 20.26
CA PRO A 69 7.44 -8.89 21.71
C PRO A 69 8.70 -8.41 22.45
N TYR A 70 9.89 -8.67 21.89
CA TYR A 70 11.15 -8.24 22.48
C TYR A 70 11.31 -6.72 22.39
N LEU A 71 10.93 -6.13 21.24
CA LEU A 71 10.98 -4.69 21.04
C LEU A 71 10.09 -3.95 22.05
N LEU A 72 8.85 -4.43 22.24
CA LEU A 72 7.90 -3.84 23.18
C LEU A 72 8.28 -4.08 24.64
N ALA A 73 8.87 -5.22 24.98
CA ALA A 73 9.38 -5.46 26.33
C ALA A 73 10.52 -4.48 26.71
N VAL A 74 11.38 -4.12 25.75
CA VAL A 74 12.39 -3.07 25.97
C VAL A 74 11.74 -1.70 26.15
N ASP A 75 10.70 -1.37 25.37
CA ASP A 75 9.94 -0.11 25.47
C ASP A 75 9.20 0.05 26.81
N ASP A 76 8.52 -1.01 27.25
CA ASP A 76 7.81 -1.05 28.53
C ASP A 76 8.78 -0.89 29.70
N GLY A 77 9.94 -1.56 29.64
CA GLY A 77 10.96 -1.45 30.68
C GLY A 77 11.64 -0.07 30.73
N LEU A 78 11.78 0.63 29.61
CA LEU A 78 12.23 2.03 29.58
C LEU A 78 11.20 2.98 30.19
N SER A 79 9.93 2.68 29.99
CA SER A 79 8.81 3.47 30.50
C SER A 79 8.46 3.18 31.96
N SER A 80 9.21 2.27 32.63
CA SER A 80 8.90 1.75 33.97
C SER A 80 7.46 1.25 34.11
N ARG A 81 6.92 0.67 33.02
CA ARG A 81 5.57 0.09 32.99
C ARG A 81 5.65 -1.36 33.44
N ASN A 82 4.66 -1.79 34.21
CA ASN A 82 4.47 -3.20 34.47
C ASN A 82 3.95 -3.86 33.19
N LEU A 83 4.50 -5.02 32.86
CA LEU A 83 3.96 -5.84 31.79
C LEU A 83 2.52 -6.29 32.13
N PRO A 84 1.71 -6.67 31.13
CA PRO A 84 0.34 -7.13 31.35
C PRO A 84 0.23 -8.33 32.31
N ASN A 85 1.29 -9.13 32.44
CA ASN A 85 1.39 -10.28 33.34
C ASN A 85 1.83 -9.91 34.78
N GLY A 86 2.04 -8.62 35.08
CA GLY A 86 2.50 -8.13 36.37
C GLY A 86 4.02 -8.17 36.57
N GLU A 87 4.80 -8.60 35.57
CA GLU A 87 6.25 -8.57 35.64
C GLU A 87 6.81 -7.17 35.44
N PHE A 88 7.92 -6.89 36.12
CA PHE A 88 8.62 -5.62 36.03
C PHE A 88 9.96 -5.81 35.33
N ILE A 89 10.17 -5.06 34.24
CA ILE A 89 11.44 -5.00 33.54
C ILE A 89 12.07 -3.64 33.84
N SER A 90 13.30 -3.65 34.34
CA SER A 90 14.14 -2.45 34.46
C SER A 90 15.04 -2.36 33.24
N ILE A 91 14.86 -1.32 32.41
CA ILE A 91 15.78 -1.00 31.32
C ILE A 91 16.46 0.34 31.61
N VAL A 92 17.79 0.36 31.46
CA VAL A 92 18.62 1.55 31.56
C VAL A 92 19.09 1.95 30.16
N LEU A 93 18.79 3.19 29.77
CA LEU A 93 19.34 3.81 28.56
C LEU A 93 20.78 4.26 28.82
N LYS A 94 21.75 3.60 28.18
CA LYS A 94 23.18 3.96 28.26
C LYS A 94 23.52 5.13 27.34
N THR A 95 23.08 5.03 26.09
CA THR A 95 23.34 5.99 25.02
C THR A 95 22.13 6.05 24.10
N SER A 96 21.90 7.20 23.47
CA SER A 96 20.80 7.32 22.50
C SER A 96 21.01 6.32 21.35
N PRO A 97 19.99 5.52 21.00
CA PRO A 97 20.11 4.55 19.92
C PRO A 97 20.41 5.28 18.60
N ALA A 98 21.13 4.61 17.71
CA ALA A 98 21.49 5.13 16.41
C ALA A 98 21.10 4.10 15.34
N ILE A 99 19.81 4.07 15.01
CA ILE A 99 19.26 3.07 14.10
C ILE A 99 19.00 3.72 12.75
N GLU A 100 19.31 3.03 11.65
CA GLU A 100 19.01 3.54 10.31
C GLU A 100 17.97 2.69 9.60
N TRP A 101 16.98 3.36 9.02
CA TRP A 101 15.98 2.75 8.16
C TRP A 101 15.98 3.41 6.78
N ARG A 102 15.67 2.61 5.77
CA ARG A 102 15.43 3.11 4.41
C ARG A 102 13.92 3.27 4.22
N PRO A 103 13.37 4.50 4.26
CA PRO A 103 11.94 4.75 4.08
C PRO A 103 11.47 4.36 2.67
N THR A 104 10.19 4.02 2.54
CA THR A 104 9.55 3.60 1.29
C THR A 104 8.35 4.46 0.89
N LEU A 105 7.84 5.29 1.79
CA LEU A 105 6.77 6.27 1.51
C LEU A 105 7.31 7.65 1.20
N SER A 106 8.44 8.05 1.77
CA SER A 106 9.14 9.31 1.47
C SER A 106 10.50 9.11 0.79
N GLY A 107 11.10 10.21 0.34
CA GLY A 107 12.39 10.24 -0.36
C GLY A 107 12.29 10.12 -1.87
N ASP A 108 13.22 10.78 -2.56
CA ASP A 108 13.29 10.78 -4.02
C ASP A 108 13.70 9.41 -4.56
N ILE A 109 12.95 8.92 -5.55
CA ILE A 109 13.33 7.75 -6.33
C ILE A 109 14.12 8.24 -7.54
N VAL A 110 15.44 8.25 -7.42
CA VAL A 110 16.33 8.50 -8.56
C VAL A 110 16.63 7.15 -9.23
N PRO A 111 16.34 6.96 -10.52
CA PRO A 111 16.65 5.72 -11.22
C PRO A 111 18.12 5.31 -11.04
N GLY A 112 18.35 4.05 -10.68
CA GLY A 112 19.71 3.53 -10.44
C GLY A 112 20.34 3.92 -9.10
N ARG A 113 19.65 4.68 -8.24
CA ARG A 113 20.13 5.04 -6.90
C ARG A 113 19.19 4.55 -5.82
N GLU A 114 19.76 3.99 -4.76
CA GLU A 114 18.97 3.65 -3.58
C GLU A 114 18.57 4.90 -2.79
N ARG A 115 17.40 4.86 -2.14
CA ARG A 115 16.94 5.97 -1.29
C ARG A 115 17.92 6.25 -0.16
N ALA A 116 18.00 7.47 0.34
CA ALA A 116 18.81 7.74 1.53
C ALA A 116 18.24 7.01 2.76
N ARG A 117 19.12 6.57 3.66
CA ARG A 117 18.69 6.09 4.99
C ARG A 117 18.36 7.29 5.87
N VAL A 118 17.39 7.11 6.75
CA VAL A 118 17.02 8.04 7.82
C VAL A 118 17.50 7.44 9.13
N LYS A 119 18.29 8.22 9.87
CA LYS A 119 18.73 7.87 11.23
C LYS A 119 17.64 8.23 12.23
N ILE A 120 17.26 7.27 13.07
CA ILE A 120 16.33 7.45 14.18
C ILE A 120 17.07 7.27 15.50
N THR A 121 16.68 8.07 16.49
CA THR A 121 17.33 8.14 17.81
C THR A 121 16.42 7.80 18.98
N SER A 122 15.23 7.30 18.68
CA SER A 122 14.21 6.89 19.65
C SER A 122 13.69 5.50 19.30
N LEU A 123 13.42 4.71 20.33
CA LEU A 123 12.81 3.39 20.20
C LEU A 123 11.39 3.46 19.63
N GLU A 124 10.67 4.55 19.89
CA GLU A 124 9.32 4.74 19.35
C GLU A 124 9.32 4.71 17.82
N TYR A 125 10.33 5.31 17.18
CA TYR A 125 10.42 5.29 15.71
C TYR A 125 10.85 3.93 15.16
N GLU A 126 11.54 3.10 15.95
CA GLU A 126 11.79 1.69 15.59
C GLU A 126 10.47 0.92 15.60
N ILE A 127 9.62 1.12 16.62
CA ILE A 127 8.28 0.54 16.71
C ILE A 127 7.42 0.96 15.50
N PHE A 128 7.43 2.25 15.14
CA PHE A 128 6.74 2.74 13.95
C PHE A 128 7.20 2.04 12.67
N PHE A 129 8.52 1.92 12.44
CA PHE A 129 9.02 1.24 11.24
C PHE A 129 8.68 -0.24 11.22
N VAL A 130 8.84 -0.96 12.34
CA VAL A 130 8.58 -2.39 12.45
C VAL A 130 7.10 -2.70 12.22
N LEU A 131 6.21 -2.00 12.92
CA LEU A 131 4.76 -2.20 12.79
C LEU A 131 4.23 -1.71 11.43
N SER A 132 4.77 -0.62 10.88
CA SER A 132 4.41 -0.22 9.50
C SER A 132 4.86 -1.25 8.47
N THR A 133 6.01 -1.89 8.68
CA THR A 133 6.48 -2.99 7.83
C THR A 133 5.53 -4.20 7.90
N LEU A 134 5.04 -4.53 9.10
CA LEU A 134 4.01 -5.55 9.28
C LEU A 134 2.72 -5.18 8.53
N GLY A 135 2.26 -3.93 8.67
CA GLY A 135 1.11 -3.41 7.94
C GLY A 135 1.28 -3.50 6.42
N PHE A 136 2.43 -3.13 5.87
CA PHE A 136 2.73 -3.29 4.44
C PHE A 136 2.70 -4.76 4.02
N ALA A 137 3.31 -5.66 4.79
CA ALA A 137 3.32 -7.09 4.47
C ALA A 137 1.90 -7.68 4.47
N GLN A 138 1.02 -7.24 5.37
CA GLN A 138 -0.39 -7.63 5.38
C GLN A 138 -1.15 -7.12 4.14
N VAL A 139 -0.97 -5.85 3.76
CA VAL A 139 -1.56 -5.31 2.51
C VAL A 139 -1.08 -6.07 1.28
N LEU A 140 0.22 -6.40 1.22
CA LEU A 140 0.80 -7.19 0.13
C LEU A 140 0.27 -8.64 0.10
N THR A 141 -0.02 -9.21 1.27
CA THR A 141 -0.65 -10.54 1.39
C THR A 141 -2.09 -10.50 0.87
N ALA A 142 -2.86 -9.48 1.25
CA ALA A 142 -4.21 -9.26 0.73
C ALA A 142 -4.20 -9.10 -0.79
N ARG A 143 -3.23 -8.34 -1.30
CA ARG A 143 -3.02 -8.14 -2.72
C ARG A 143 -2.71 -9.46 -3.43
N SER A 144 -1.78 -10.27 -2.93
CA SER A 144 -1.49 -11.59 -3.50
C SER A 144 -2.72 -12.48 -3.55
N ALA A 145 -3.53 -12.51 -2.49
CA ALA A 145 -4.76 -13.30 -2.45
C ALA A 145 -5.79 -12.85 -3.51
N LEU A 146 -5.83 -11.56 -3.86
CA LEU A 146 -6.77 -11.01 -4.84
C LEU A 146 -6.29 -11.11 -6.29
N GLN A 147 -4.98 -11.26 -6.54
CA GLN A 147 -4.41 -11.25 -7.89
C GLN A 147 -5.09 -12.22 -8.86
N PRO A 148 -5.42 -13.46 -8.47
CA PRO A 148 -6.00 -14.41 -9.42
C PRO A 148 -7.44 -14.03 -9.84
N LEU A 149 -8.13 -13.15 -9.10
CA LEU A 149 -9.46 -12.64 -9.50
C LEU A 149 -9.41 -11.69 -10.69
N TYR A 150 -8.24 -11.16 -11.01
CA TYR A 150 -8.05 -10.16 -12.05
C TYR A 150 -7.26 -10.68 -13.26
N SER A 151 -6.67 -11.87 -13.18
CA SER A 151 -5.94 -12.45 -14.32
C SER A 151 -6.89 -12.81 -15.45
N THR A 152 -6.50 -12.47 -16.68
CA THR A 152 -7.29 -12.73 -17.90
C THR A 152 -6.77 -13.93 -18.69
N ASN A 153 -5.65 -14.54 -18.27
CA ASN A 153 -5.01 -15.66 -18.97
C ASN A 153 -5.21 -17.01 -18.26
N GLY A 154 -5.58 -17.01 -16.98
CA GLY A 154 -5.79 -18.21 -16.18
C GLY A 154 -7.21 -18.78 -16.32
N GLU A 155 -7.41 -19.96 -15.73
CA GLU A 155 -8.74 -20.52 -15.49
C GLU A 155 -9.53 -19.65 -14.50
N PHE A 156 -10.84 -19.54 -14.71
CA PHE A 156 -11.69 -18.75 -13.84
C PHE A 156 -11.75 -19.34 -12.42
N LEU A 157 -11.50 -18.50 -11.41
CA LEU A 157 -11.68 -18.89 -10.01
C LEU A 157 -13.17 -19.13 -9.72
N GLY A 158 -13.52 -20.38 -9.41
CA GLY A 158 -14.88 -20.73 -8.99
C GLY A 158 -15.34 -19.96 -7.74
N ALA A 159 -16.66 -19.94 -7.49
CA ALA A 159 -17.30 -19.13 -6.44
C ALA A 159 -16.69 -19.34 -5.04
N GLN A 160 -16.35 -20.59 -4.70
CA GLN A 160 -15.72 -20.91 -3.41
C GLN A 160 -14.30 -20.34 -3.31
N GLY A 161 -13.50 -20.47 -4.37
CA GLY A 161 -12.16 -19.90 -4.44
C GLY A 161 -12.17 -18.37 -4.34
N ARG A 162 -13.10 -17.72 -5.05
CA ARG A 162 -13.33 -16.27 -4.94
C ARG A 162 -13.69 -15.83 -3.52
N THR A 163 -14.61 -16.55 -2.88
CA THR A 163 -15.02 -16.23 -1.50
C THR A 163 -13.84 -16.36 -0.53
N SER A 164 -13.03 -17.42 -0.68
CA SER A 164 -11.82 -17.63 0.13
C SER A 164 -10.79 -16.52 -0.07
N ALA A 165 -10.50 -16.15 -1.32
CA ALA A 165 -9.59 -15.06 -1.66
C ALA A 165 -10.02 -13.72 -1.05
N ILE A 166 -11.29 -13.35 -1.24
CA ILE A 166 -11.86 -12.09 -0.71
C ILE A 166 -11.85 -12.09 0.83
N THR A 167 -12.21 -13.20 1.46
CA THR A 167 -12.24 -13.31 2.93
C THR A 167 -10.83 -13.19 3.51
N SER A 168 -9.85 -13.88 2.91
CA SER A 168 -8.44 -13.83 3.33
C SER A 168 -7.86 -12.43 3.16
N ALA A 169 -8.12 -11.79 2.03
CA ALA A 169 -7.68 -10.42 1.78
C ALA A 169 -8.33 -9.42 2.74
N THR A 170 -9.62 -9.58 3.03
CA THR A 170 -10.33 -8.72 4.00
C THR A 170 -9.71 -8.85 5.39
N LYS A 171 -9.38 -10.08 5.83
CA LYS A 171 -8.71 -10.31 7.12
C LYS A 171 -7.38 -9.57 7.18
N SER A 172 -6.50 -9.72 6.19
CA SER A 172 -5.20 -9.05 6.17
C SER A 172 -5.32 -7.51 6.13
N LEU A 173 -6.29 -6.96 5.38
CA LEU A 173 -6.50 -5.50 5.36
C LEU A 173 -7.01 -4.96 6.70
N LEU A 174 -7.92 -5.67 7.37
CA LEU A 174 -8.39 -5.28 8.70
C LEU A 174 -7.30 -5.40 9.75
N GLU A 175 -6.43 -6.40 9.64
CA GLU A 175 -5.23 -6.52 10.49
C GLU A 175 -4.28 -5.34 10.27
N ALA A 176 -3.98 -4.99 9.01
CA ALA A 176 -3.20 -3.79 8.70
C ALA A 176 -3.84 -2.51 9.27
N ALA A 177 -5.16 -2.34 9.11
CA ALA A 177 -5.89 -1.20 9.65
C ALA A 177 -5.76 -1.11 11.17
N SER A 178 -5.84 -2.24 11.88
CA SER A 178 -5.69 -2.29 13.34
C SER A 178 -4.28 -1.92 13.81
N VAL A 179 -3.23 -2.41 13.12
CA VAL A 179 -1.84 -2.10 13.43
C VAL A 179 -1.56 -0.61 13.24
N TYR A 180 -2.06 -0.03 12.15
CA TYR A 180 -1.89 1.39 11.88
C TYR A 180 -2.71 2.30 12.80
N ASP A 181 -3.90 1.87 13.22
CA ASP A 181 -4.70 2.60 14.21
C ASP A 181 -4.00 2.63 15.57
N TYR A 182 -3.44 1.48 15.99
CA TYR A 182 -2.59 1.39 17.18
C TYR A 182 -1.37 2.31 17.12
N LEU A 183 -0.62 2.30 16.00
CA LEU A 183 0.49 3.23 15.79
C LEU A 183 0.06 4.69 15.84
N ALA A 184 -1.06 5.03 15.21
CA ALA A 184 -1.58 6.39 15.22
C ALA A 184 -1.93 6.84 16.64
N GLY A 185 -2.51 5.97 17.46
CA GLY A 185 -2.81 6.22 18.87
C GLY A 185 -1.54 6.42 19.71
N ARG A 186 -0.52 5.58 19.53
CA ARG A 186 0.80 5.78 20.18
C ARG A 186 1.41 7.13 19.85
N GLY A 187 1.25 7.54 18.59
CA GLY A 187 1.73 8.81 18.06
C GLY A 187 1.12 10.06 18.69
N GLU A 188 -0.04 9.97 19.35
CA GLU A 188 -0.71 11.11 19.99
C GLU A 188 0.08 11.65 21.19
N HIS A 189 0.98 10.84 21.76
CA HIS A 189 1.84 11.23 22.88
C HIS A 189 3.24 11.72 22.44
N ILE A 190 3.56 11.65 21.15
CA ILE A 190 4.87 12.06 20.63
C ILE A 190 4.87 13.58 20.40
N THR A 191 5.74 14.28 21.13
CA THR A 191 5.92 15.73 20.99
C THR A 191 7.01 16.11 20.00
N ALA A 192 7.94 15.20 19.72
CA ALA A 192 9.02 15.41 18.76
C ALA A 192 8.53 15.33 17.32
N SER A 193 9.11 16.13 16.43
CA SER A 193 8.85 15.99 15.00
C SER A 193 9.35 14.63 14.51
N PRO A 194 8.56 13.91 13.68
CA PRO A 194 8.99 12.64 13.12
C PRO A 194 10.19 12.86 12.17
N PRO A 195 11.16 11.92 12.13
CA PRO A 195 12.36 12.04 11.30
C PRO A 195 12.07 11.90 9.80
N CYS A 196 10.94 11.30 9.43
CA CYS A 196 10.41 11.29 8.06
C CYS A 196 8.89 11.04 8.07
N ALA A 197 8.22 11.27 6.93
CA ALA A 197 6.78 11.07 6.85
C ALA A 197 6.35 9.61 7.06
N ASP A 198 7.20 8.62 6.76
CA ASP A 198 6.90 7.18 6.95
C ASP A 198 6.51 6.82 8.38
N VAL A 199 7.10 7.51 9.36
CA VAL A 199 6.88 7.26 10.78
C VAL A 199 6.11 8.39 11.47
N SER A 200 5.37 9.19 10.69
CA SER A 200 4.51 10.22 11.29
C SER A 200 3.17 9.60 11.76
N PRO A 201 2.61 10.06 12.90
CA PRO A 201 1.28 9.61 13.35
C PRO A 201 0.18 9.86 12.33
N GLY A 202 0.26 10.99 11.60
CA GLY A 202 -0.67 11.32 10.52
C GLY A 202 -0.63 10.32 9.37
N THR A 203 0.57 9.87 8.97
CA THR A 203 0.74 8.81 7.97
C THR A 203 0.18 7.48 8.47
N ALA A 204 0.44 7.10 9.72
CA ALA A 204 -0.14 5.88 10.29
C ALA A 204 -1.68 5.93 10.24
N ARG A 205 -2.30 7.04 10.67
CA ARG A 205 -3.76 7.22 10.57
C ARG A 205 -4.26 7.17 9.13
N ALA A 206 -3.51 7.74 8.18
CA ALA A 206 -3.85 7.71 6.77
C ALA A 206 -3.84 6.28 6.20
N LEU A 207 -2.83 5.47 6.57
CA LEU A 207 -2.70 4.08 6.14
C LEU A 207 -3.78 3.18 6.75
N SER A 208 -4.20 3.46 7.99
CA SER A 208 -5.39 2.81 8.58
C SER A 208 -6.66 3.09 7.78
N CYS A 209 -6.90 4.37 7.43
CA CYS A 209 -8.04 4.76 6.60
C CYS A 209 -7.97 4.14 5.19
N LEU A 210 -6.78 4.07 4.59
CA LEU A 210 -6.58 3.41 3.30
C LEU A 210 -6.95 1.91 3.37
N ALA A 211 -6.43 1.18 4.35
CA ALA A 211 -6.73 -0.24 4.51
C ALA A 211 -8.23 -0.48 4.75
N LEU A 212 -8.90 0.40 5.49
CA LEU A 212 -10.36 0.39 5.67
C LEU A 212 -11.13 0.64 4.38
N ALA A 213 -10.71 1.61 3.57
CA ALA A 213 -11.33 1.88 2.26
C ALA A 213 -11.27 0.64 1.36
N GLU A 214 -10.09 0.02 1.26
CA GLU A 214 -9.86 -1.19 0.48
C GLU A 214 -10.69 -2.38 1.00
N ALA A 215 -10.72 -2.60 2.32
CA ALA A 215 -11.52 -3.67 2.95
C ALA A 215 -13.02 -3.46 2.75
N THR A 216 -13.49 -2.21 2.76
CA THR A 216 -14.89 -1.86 2.51
C THR A 216 -15.29 -2.19 1.07
N LEU A 217 -14.41 -1.92 0.10
CA LEU A 217 -14.65 -2.30 -1.30
C LEU A 217 -14.69 -3.82 -1.51
N LEU A 218 -13.97 -4.61 -0.70
CA LEU A 218 -14.02 -6.08 -0.78
C LEU A 218 -15.39 -6.64 -0.35
N ALA A 219 -16.05 -6.00 0.61
CA ALA A 219 -17.40 -6.38 1.00
C ALA A 219 -18.41 -6.20 -0.14
N VAL A 220 -18.19 -5.20 -1.00
CA VAL A 220 -18.97 -4.98 -2.22
C VAL A 220 -18.57 -5.97 -3.31
N LEU A 221 -17.26 -6.14 -3.55
CA LEU A 221 -16.73 -7.02 -4.59
C LEU A 221 -17.22 -8.47 -4.44
N LYS A 222 -17.44 -8.94 -3.21
CA LYS A 222 -17.92 -10.29 -2.91
C LYS A 222 -19.15 -10.68 -3.75
N ASP A 223 -20.12 -9.77 -3.83
CA ASP A 223 -21.41 -10.01 -4.46
C ASP A 223 -21.61 -9.17 -5.75
N ASP A 224 -20.56 -8.49 -6.22
CA ASP A 224 -20.59 -7.68 -7.43
C ASP A 224 -20.24 -8.54 -8.68
N PRO A 225 -21.20 -8.78 -9.59
CA PRO A 225 -20.97 -9.62 -10.76
C PRO A 225 -20.24 -8.91 -11.90
N TYR A 226 -20.30 -7.57 -11.97
CA TYR A 226 -19.86 -6.83 -13.15
C TYR A 226 -18.34 -6.88 -13.42
N PRO A 227 -17.46 -6.86 -12.41
CA PRO A 227 -16.02 -7.06 -12.63
C PRO A 227 -15.71 -8.39 -13.34
N ALA A 228 -16.39 -9.47 -12.93
CA ALA A 228 -16.20 -10.79 -13.55
C ALA A 228 -16.69 -10.80 -15.00
N ILE A 229 -17.84 -10.17 -15.28
CA ILE A 229 -18.41 -10.08 -16.64
C ILE A 229 -17.45 -9.36 -17.59
N VAL A 230 -16.91 -8.20 -17.19
CA VAL A 230 -15.93 -7.45 -18.00
C VAL A 230 -14.60 -8.20 -18.15
N ALA A 231 -14.20 -8.99 -17.15
CA ALA A 231 -13.01 -9.83 -17.26
C ALA A 231 -13.22 -10.99 -18.23
N GLN A 232 -14.36 -11.67 -18.16
CA GLN A 232 -14.74 -12.78 -19.05
C GLN A 232 -14.82 -12.35 -20.52
N GLU A 233 -15.43 -11.20 -20.81
CA GLU A 233 -15.52 -10.66 -22.18
C GLU A 233 -14.13 -10.48 -22.85
N ARG A 234 -13.08 -10.30 -22.04
CA ARG A 234 -11.70 -10.13 -22.51
C ARG A 234 -10.90 -11.43 -22.53
N ASN A 235 -11.38 -12.48 -21.87
CA ASN A 235 -10.71 -13.77 -21.83
C ASN A 235 -10.94 -14.51 -23.16
N LYS A 236 -9.90 -14.60 -23.98
CA LYS A 236 -9.98 -15.28 -25.29
C LYS A 236 -10.26 -16.78 -25.19
N ASN A 237 -10.02 -17.37 -24.03
CA ASN A 237 -10.22 -18.80 -23.78
C ASN A 237 -11.64 -19.08 -23.27
N ASP A 238 -12.40 -18.06 -22.89
CA ASP A 238 -13.77 -18.22 -22.42
C ASP A 238 -14.74 -18.43 -23.59
N LYS A 239 -15.43 -19.58 -23.56
CA LYS A 239 -16.43 -20.00 -24.55
C LYS A 239 -17.82 -20.16 -23.93
N GLU A 240 -18.00 -19.84 -22.65
CA GLU A 240 -19.27 -20.07 -21.94
C GLU A 240 -20.42 -19.28 -22.57
N TRP A 241 -20.14 -18.06 -23.02
CA TRP A 241 -21.09 -17.20 -23.74
C TRP A 241 -21.67 -17.84 -25.01
N MET A 242 -20.96 -18.80 -25.62
CA MET A 242 -21.43 -19.51 -26.82
C MET A 242 -22.59 -20.46 -26.51
N PHE A 243 -22.75 -20.86 -25.25
CA PHE A 243 -23.76 -21.82 -24.81
C PHE A 243 -24.88 -21.17 -24.00
N LYS A 244 -24.58 -20.11 -23.24
CA LYS A 244 -25.56 -19.39 -22.42
C LYS A 244 -25.17 -17.91 -22.26
N ALA A 245 -26.16 -17.02 -22.33
CA ALA A 245 -25.96 -15.63 -21.93
C ALA A 245 -25.63 -15.55 -20.42
N PRO A 246 -24.66 -14.71 -20.00
CA PRO A 246 -24.35 -14.52 -18.58
C PRO A 246 -25.58 -14.06 -17.80
N ASP A 247 -25.92 -14.78 -16.74
CA ASP A 247 -26.99 -14.39 -15.82
C ASP A 247 -26.42 -13.41 -14.79
N ILE A 248 -27.04 -12.23 -14.66
CA ILE A 248 -26.56 -11.18 -13.75
C ILE A 248 -27.43 -11.25 -12.49
N PRO A 249 -26.90 -11.72 -11.35
CA PRO A 249 -27.67 -11.79 -10.13
C PRO A 249 -28.10 -10.39 -9.67
N LYS A 250 -29.30 -10.30 -9.08
CA LYS A 250 -29.76 -9.06 -8.45
C LYS A 250 -28.87 -8.73 -7.25
N VAL A 251 -28.40 -7.49 -7.20
CA VAL A 251 -27.53 -6.99 -6.13
C VAL A 251 -28.28 -6.05 -5.20
N ARG A 252 -27.77 -5.89 -3.98
CA ARG A 252 -28.25 -4.87 -3.02
C ARG A 252 -27.68 -3.50 -3.40
N ALA A 253 -28.07 -3.02 -4.58
CA ALA A 253 -27.45 -1.89 -5.29
C ALA A 253 -27.33 -0.65 -4.39
N HIS A 254 -28.43 -0.18 -3.80
CA HIS A 254 -28.40 0.98 -2.92
C HIS A 254 -27.46 0.81 -1.70
N LEU A 255 -27.42 -0.37 -1.08
CA LEU A 255 -26.49 -0.64 0.03
C LEU A 255 -25.03 -0.57 -0.45
N TYR A 256 -24.71 -1.22 -1.56
CA TYR A 256 -23.35 -1.20 -2.12
C TYR A 256 -22.91 0.21 -2.53
N ALA A 257 -23.82 1.02 -3.06
CA ALA A 257 -23.54 2.42 -3.35
C ALA A 257 -23.08 3.16 -2.08
N ARG A 258 -23.79 2.99 -0.96
CA ARG A 258 -23.43 3.61 0.32
C ARG A 258 -22.13 3.07 0.93
N LEU A 259 -21.83 1.77 0.77
CA LEU A 259 -20.53 1.21 1.17
C LEU A 259 -19.38 1.82 0.35
N CYS A 260 -19.56 1.96 -0.96
CA CYS A 260 -18.58 2.62 -1.83
C CYS A 260 -18.36 4.09 -1.46
N LEU A 261 -19.40 4.80 -1.01
CA LEU A 261 -19.23 6.18 -0.51
C LEU A 261 -18.44 6.24 0.80
N ALA A 262 -18.68 5.33 1.75
CA ALA A 262 -17.85 5.24 2.97
C ALA A 262 -16.38 4.95 2.62
N ALA A 263 -16.13 4.04 1.67
CA ALA A 263 -14.77 3.79 1.18
C ALA A 263 -14.13 5.04 0.56
N SER A 264 -14.91 5.86 -0.16
CA SER A 264 -14.43 7.13 -0.71
C SER A 264 -14.08 8.15 0.37
N GLU A 265 -14.90 8.25 1.42
CA GLU A 265 -14.67 9.13 2.57
C GLU A 265 -13.37 8.74 3.31
N HIS A 266 -13.14 7.45 3.53
CA HIS A 266 -11.88 6.93 4.08
C HIS A 266 -10.67 7.25 3.18
N ALA A 267 -10.80 7.04 1.86
CA ALA A 267 -9.73 7.37 0.91
C ALA A 267 -9.44 8.88 0.86
N ALA A 268 -10.47 9.73 0.95
CA ALA A 268 -10.33 11.17 1.01
C ALA A 268 -9.58 11.61 2.28
N LYS A 269 -9.94 11.04 3.44
CA LYS A 269 -9.25 11.27 4.72
C LYS A 269 -7.79 10.83 4.67
N ALA A 270 -7.51 9.66 4.10
CA ALA A 270 -6.14 9.20 3.88
C ALA A 270 -5.35 10.16 2.98
N SER A 271 -5.94 10.63 1.88
CA SER A 271 -5.32 11.58 0.96
C SER A 271 -4.98 12.91 1.64
N SER A 272 -5.89 13.47 2.43
CA SER A 272 -5.65 14.73 3.16
C SER A 272 -4.52 14.59 4.18
N LEU A 273 -4.53 13.51 4.96
CA LEU A 273 -3.50 13.25 5.98
C LEU A 273 -2.12 13.06 5.35
N CYS A 274 -2.02 12.23 4.30
CA CYS A 274 -0.76 12.04 3.57
C CYS A 274 -0.26 13.32 2.88
N SER A 275 -1.17 14.16 2.38
CA SER A 275 -0.79 15.43 1.73
C SER A 275 -0.18 16.43 2.70
N SER A 276 -0.60 16.39 3.97
CA SER A 276 -0.04 17.19 5.06
C SER A 276 1.21 16.58 5.71
N ALA A 277 1.58 15.34 5.36
CA ALA A 277 2.68 14.61 5.99
C ALA A 277 4.04 14.93 5.33
N GLY A 278 4.96 15.46 6.14
CA GLY A 278 6.34 15.77 5.74
C GLY A 278 6.48 17.04 4.90
N SER A 279 7.74 17.44 4.66
CA SER A 279 8.09 18.58 3.80
C SER A 279 9.35 18.28 3.00
N GLY A 280 9.52 18.94 1.85
CA GLY A 280 10.68 18.74 0.97
C GLY A 280 10.89 17.28 0.57
N SER A 281 12.13 16.80 0.70
CA SER A 281 12.55 15.41 0.44
C SER A 281 11.91 14.37 1.36
N HIS A 282 11.27 14.80 2.47
CA HIS A 282 10.58 13.93 3.41
C HIS A 282 9.07 13.84 3.16
N LYS A 283 8.56 14.46 2.08
CA LYS A 283 7.15 14.38 1.70
C LYS A 283 6.80 12.97 1.20
N ILE A 284 5.55 12.56 1.43
CA ILE A 284 4.97 11.33 0.85
C ILE A 284 5.09 11.36 -0.68
N ASN A 285 5.50 10.24 -1.25
CA ASN A 285 5.71 10.08 -2.68
C ASN A 285 4.41 10.32 -3.49
N SER A 286 4.59 10.83 -4.71
CA SER A 286 3.47 11.19 -5.58
C SER A 286 2.66 9.98 -6.06
N SER A 287 3.27 8.78 -6.10
CA SER A 287 2.57 7.55 -6.48
C SER A 287 1.47 7.17 -5.49
N LEU A 288 1.73 7.26 -4.19
CA LEU A 288 0.74 6.95 -3.16
C LEU A 288 -0.36 8.01 -3.13
N LEU A 289 0.01 9.30 -3.22
CA LEU A 289 -0.98 10.40 -3.28
C LEU A 289 -1.90 10.26 -4.50
N LYS A 290 -1.33 9.93 -5.66
CA LYS A 290 -2.12 9.66 -6.86
C LYS A 290 -3.02 8.45 -6.68
N TYR A 291 -2.52 7.36 -6.12
CA TYR A 291 -3.32 6.17 -5.85
C TYR A 291 -4.49 6.47 -4.92
N LEU A 292 -4.28 7.23 -3.84
CA LEU A 292 -5.34 7.61 -2.91
C LEU A 292 -6.44 8.44 -3.58
N GLU A 293 -6.05 9.35 -4.46
CA GLU A 293 -7.00 10.14 -5.23
C GLU A 293 -7.74 9.31 -6.29
N ASP A 294 -7.04 8.44 -7.02
CA ASP A 294 -7.67 7.51 -7.96
C ASP A 294 -8.60 6.53 -7.22
N LEU A 295 -8.25 6.07 -6.01
CA LEU A 295 -9.10 5.23 -5.16
C LEU A 295 -10.36 5.99 -4.73
N ARG A 296 -10.23 7.23 -4.25
CA ARG A 296 -11.36 8.09 -3.86
C ARG A 296 -12.36 8.24 -5.01
N ARG A 297 -11.85 8.55 -6.21
CA ARG A 297 -12.66 8.72 -7.44
C ARG A 297 -13.29 7.40 -7.88
N THR A 298 -12.54 6.30 -7.84
CA THR A 298 -13.04 4.96 -8.18
C THR A 298 -14.16 4.52 -7.24
N CYS A 299 -14.04 4.79 -5.94
CA CYS A 299 -15.10 4.53 -4.97
C CYS A 299 -16.39 5.31 -5.29
N ARG A 300 -16.28 6.61 -5.62
CA ARG A 300 -17.44 7.42 -6.02
C ARG A 300 -18.06 6.96 -7.33
N ALA A 301 -17.23 6.61 -8.31
CA ALA A 301 -17.71 6.08 -9.58
C ALA A 301 -18.46 4.75 -9.40
N ARG A 302 -17.97 3.86 -8.52
CA ARG A 302 -18.69 2.64 -8.10
C ARG A 302 -20.03 2.94 -7.44
N ALA A 303 -20.08 3.96 -6.58
CA ALA A 303 -21.34 4.39 -5.98
C ALA A 303 -22.34 4.85 -7.03
N CYS A 304 -21.90 5.69 -7.97
CA CYS A 304 -22.70 6.11 -9.13
C CYS A 304 -23.20 4.89 -9.94
N ARG A 305 -22.33 3.92 -10.25
CA ARG A 305 -22.72 2.69 -10.93
C ARG A 305 -23.86 1.98 -10.20
N PHE A 306 -23.74 1.79 -8.89
CA PHE A 306 -24.75 1.11 -8.09
C PHE A 306 -26.05 1.90 -7.94
N PHE A 307 -26.02 3.23 -7.83
CA PHE A 307 -27.25 4.04 -7.94
C PHE A 307 -27.89 3.89 -9.32
N GLY A 308 -27.09 3.80 -10.38
CA GLY A 308 -27.60 3.56 -11.72
C GLY A 308 -28.29 2.20 -11.85
N ILE A 309 -27.69 1.15 -11.25
CA ILE A 309 -28.28 -0.20 -11.21
C ILE A 309 -29.59 -0.18 -10.40
N ASP A 310 -29.62 0.50 -9.25
CA ASP A 310 -30.82 0.64 -8.42
C ASP A 310 -31.96 1.32 -9.18
N ALA A 311 -31.66 2.40 -9.91
CA ALA A 311 -32.61 3.12 -10.76
C ALA A 311 -33.13 2.24 -11.92
N GLU A 312 -32.25 1.48 -12.58
CA GLU A 312 -32.65 0.59 -13.66
C GLU A 312 -33.51 -0.59 -13.18
N LEU A 313 -33.20 -1.18 -12.02
CA LEU A 313 -34.06 -2.18 -11.37
C LEU A 313 -35.45 -1.61 -11.03
N GLY A 314 -35.54 -0.30 -10.77
CA GLY A 314 -36.78 0.45 -10.57
C GLY A 314 -37.48 0.90 -11.86
N GLY A 315 -36.99 0.52 -13.05
CA GLY A 315 -37.56 0.88 -14.34
C GLY A 315 -37.19 2.29 -14.84
N GLN A 316 -36.28 2.98 -14.16
CA GLN A 316 -35.83 4.34 -14.49
C GLN A 316 -34.50 4.29 -15.26
N THR A 317 -34.50 3.64 -16.42
CA THR A 317 -33.27 3.42 -17.21
C THR A 317 -32.55 4.71 -17.57
N ALA A 318 -33.27 5.80 -17.87
CA ALA A 318 -32.64 7.09 -18.17
C ALA A 318 -31.90 7.70 -16.96
N GLU A 319 -32.47 7.59 -15.76
CA GLU A 319 -31.76 7.96 -14.53
C GLU A 319 -30.53 7.06 -14.32
N GLY A 320 -30.66 5.75 -14.61
CA GLY A 320 -29.56 4.80 -14.62
C GLY A 320 -28.38 5.24 -15.49
N ILE A 321 -28.67 5.66 -16.73
CA ILE A 321 -27.68 6.23 -17.65
C ILE A 321 -27.05 7.48 -17.05
N GLY A 322 -27.86 8.41 -16.53
CA GLY A 322 -27.36 9.65 -15.91
C GLY A 322 -26.35 9.39 -14.79
N TRP A 323 -26.61 8.39 -13.94
CA TRP A 323 -25.70 7.98 -12.87
C TRP A 323 -24.40 7.38 -13.41
N VAL A 324 -24.47 6.48 -14.38
CA VAL A 324 -23.28 5.90 -15.03
C VAL A 324 -22.40 6.99 -15.65
N ARG A 325 -23.03 7.97 -16.31
CA ARG A 325 -22.35 9.13 -16.89
C ARG A 325 -21.70 10.02 -15.81
N ALA A 326 -22.37 10.23 -14.68
CA ALA A 326 -21.77 10.91 -13.53
C ALA A 326 -20.54 10.14 -13.00
N GLY A 327 -20.59 8.81 -12.97
CA GLY A 327 -19.46 7.95 -12.61
C GLY A 327 -18.27 8.09 -13.57
N LEU A 328 -18.51 8.09 -14.89
CA LEU A 328 -17.48 8.30 -15.90
C LEU A 328 -16.81 9.69 -15.76
N SER A 329 -17.61 10.72 -15.52
CA SER A 329 -17.12 12.07 -15.24
C SER A 329 -16.25 12.11 -13.98
N GLU A 330 -16.67 11.44 -12.89
CA GLU A 330 -15.85 11.32 -11.68
C GLU A 330 -14.52 10.62 -11.97
N LEU A 331 -14.43 9.67 -12.91
CA LEU A 331 -13.16 9.06 -13.33
C LEU A 331 -12.32 9.92 -14.30
N GLY A 332 -12.88 11.03 -14.79
CA GLY A 332 -12.26 11.93 -15.76
C GLY A 332 -12.37 11.42 -17.19
N VAL A 333 -13.37 10.59 -17.47
CA VAL A 333 -13.68 10.10 -18.81
C VAL A 333 -14.70 11.03 -19.44
N GLU A 334 -14.32 11.67 -20.55
CA GLU A 334 -15.23 12.50 -21.33
C GLU A 334 -16.22 11.64 -22.11
N ILE A 335 -17.50 11.91 -21.89
CA ILE A 335 -18.59 11.24 -22.59
C ILE A 335 -18.85 12.04 -23.85
N LYS A 336 -18.30 11.59 -24.97
CA LYS A 336 -18.57 12.21 -26.26
C LYS A 336 -19.98 11.83 -26.68
N ASP A 337 -20.85 12.83 -26.81
CA ASP A 337 -22.02 12.69 -27.66
C ASP A 337 -21.55 12.26 -29.06
N HIS A 338 -22.32 11.38 -29.70
CA HIS A 338 -21.98 10.62 -30.92
C HIS A 338 -21.54 11.42 -32.17
N LYS A 339 -21.21 12.71 -32.07
CA LYS A 339 -20.76 13.57 -33.17
C LYS A 339 -19.30 14.01 -33.00
N LYS A 340 -18.44 13.34 -33.79
CA LYS A 340 -17.09 13.73 -34.26
C LYS A 340 -15.98 13.92 -33.20
N GLY A 341 -14.94 13.08 -33.29
CA GLY A 341 -13.63 13.39 -32.69
C GLY A 341 -12.67 12.20 -32.57
N LEU A 342 -11.65 12.20 -33.44
CA LEU A 342 -10.52 11.30 -33.70
C LEU A 342 -10.05 10.28 -32.63
N SER A 343 -9.63 9.13 -33.18
CA SER A 343 -9.28 7.81 -32.63
C SER A 343 -8.07 7.71 -31.66
N PHE A 344 -7.34 8.80 -31.40
CA PHE A 344 -6.07 8.73 -30.65
C PHE A 344 -6.21 8.38 -29.15
N SER A 345 -7.32 8.75 -28.50
CA SER A 345 -7.53 8.40 -27.08
C SER A 345 -7.85 6.91 -26.89
N ARG A 346 -8.53 6.27 -27.86
CA ARG A 346 -8.82 4.84 -27.85
C ARG A 346 -7.53 4.02 -27.94
N PHE A 347 -6.60 4.40 -28.82
CA PHE A 347 -5.30 3.72 -28.90
C PHE A 347 -4.46 3.87 -27.61
N LYS A 348 -4.42 5.05 -26.99
CA LYS A 348 -3.73 5.24 -25.70
C LYS A 348 -4.37 4.42 -24.58
N LYS A 349 -5.70 4.35 -24.58
CA LYS A 349 -6.48 3.53 -23.64
C LYS A 349 -6.17 2.04 -23.83
N ASP A 350 -6.28 1.51 -25.05
CA ASP A 350 -5.97 0.11 -25.38
C ASP A 350 -4.53 -0.29 -25.00
N ILE A 351 -3.55 0.60 -25.19
CA ILE A 351 -2.16 0.35 -24.79
C ILE A 351 -2.03 0.31 -23.27
N THR A 352 -2.68 1.22 -22.56
CA THR A 352 -2.64 1.29 -21.09
C THR A 352 -3.32 0.07 -20.49
N GLU A 353 -4.45 -0.33 -21.05
CA GLU A 353 -5.20 -1.53 -20.70
C GLU A 353 -4.38 -2.80 -20.90
N LYS A 354 -3.77 -3.00 -22.08
CA LYS A 354 -2.89 -4.15 -22.34
C LYS A 354 -1.67 -4.17 -21.42
N ARG A 355 -1.17 -3.01 -20.98
CA ARG A 355 -0.07 -2.94 -20.02
C ARG A 355 -0.53 -3.36 -18.63
N GLU A 356 -1.73 -2.97 -18.23
CA GLU A 356 -2.27 -3.34 -16.93
C GLU A 356 -2.60 -4.84 -16.86
N ASP A 357 -3.23 -5.40 -17.89
CA ASP A 357 -3.50 -6.85 -17.95
C ASP A 357 -2.19 -7.65 -17.85
N ARG A 358 -1.14 -7.21 -18.58
CA ARG A 358 0.22 -7.80 -18.46
C ARG A 358 0.84 -7.65 -17.07
N ARG A 359 0.54 -6.58 -16.33
CA ARG A 359 1.04 -6.38 -14.97
C ARG A 359 0.34 -7.30 -13.97
N VAL A 360 -0.96 -7.50 -14.13
CA VAL A 360 -1.73 -8.46 -13.33
C VAL A 360 -1.15 -9.86 -13.53
N ASP A 361 -0.94 -10.26 -14.79
CA ASP A 361 -0.43 -11.60 -15.12
C ASP A 361 1.02 -11.83 -14.70
N LYS A 362 1.86 -10.78 -14.69
CA LYS A 362 3.25 -10.84 -14.24
C LYS A 362 3.44 -10.54 -12.76
N GLU A 363 2.34 -10.32 -12.03
CA GLU A 363 2.30 -9.95 -10.60
C GLU A 363 3.08 -8.66 -10.26
N ALA A 364 3.57 -7.92 -11.26
CA ALA A 364 4.46 -6.79 -11.09
C ALA A 364 3.66 -5.48 -11.09
N ALA A 365 3.49 -4.88 -9.90
CA ALA A 365 2.96 -3.52 -9.72
C ALA A 365 1.59 -3.24 -10.40
N TRP A 366 0.72 -4.27 -10.48
CA TRP A 366 -0.69 -4.13 -10.91
C TRP A 366 -1.53 -3.28 -9.95
N GLY A 367 -2.75 -2.87 -10.30
CA GLY A 367 -3.66 -2.14 -9.41
C GLY A 367 -3.14 -0.78 -8.92
N ALA A 368 -2.10 -0.23 -9.55
CA ALA A 368 -1.56 1.09 -9.22
C ALA A 368 -2.53 2.24 -9.60
N ASP A 369 -3.57 1.94 -10.37
CA ASP A 369 -4.66 2.84 -10.75
C ASP A 369 -5.87 2.73 -9.80
N ALA A 370 -5.75 1.99 -8.69
CA ALA A 370 -6.81 1.74 -7.74
C ALA A 370 -8.09 1.09 -8.31
N GLY A 371 -8.00 0.42 -9.47
CA GLY A 371 -9.15 -0.20 -10.15
C GLY A 371 -9.94 0.75 -11.06
N LYS A 372 -9.40 1.94 -11.33
CA LYS A 372 -10.01 2.95 -12.21
C LYS A 372 -10.30 2.44 -13.62
N LEU A 373 -9.37 1.70 -14.23
CA LEU A 373 -9.55 1.15 -15.58
C LEU A 373 -10.66 0.11 -15.62
N GLU A 374 -10.70 -0.78 -14.62
CA GLU A 374 -11.75 -1.79 -14.49
C GLU A 374 -13.12 -1.14 -14.34
N GLU A 375 -13.25 -0.16 -13.44
CA GLU A 375 -14.51 0.55 -13.23
C GLU A 375 -14.97 1.32 -14.48
N THR A 376 -14.03 1.95 -15.19
CA THR A 376 -14.33 2.64 -16.45
C THR A 376 -14.98 1.71 -17.46
N ARG A 377 -14.44 0.50 -17.63
CA ARG A 377 -14.99 -0.49 -18.57
C ARG A 377 -16.40 -0.92 -18.20
N ILE A 378 -16.66 -1.14 -16.91
CA ILE A 378 -17.99 -1.51 -16.44
C ILE A 378 -19.00 -0.40 -16.73
N LEU A 379 -18.64 0.85 -16.43
CA LEU A 379 -19.49 2.00 -16.68
C LEU A 379 -19.76 2.18 -18.18
N GLU A 380 -18.76 2.03 -19.06
CA GLU A 380 -18.96 2.12 -20.51
C GLU A 380 -19.85 0.99 -21.05
N MET A 381 -19.69 -0.24 -20.55
CA MET A 381 -20.54 -1.37 -20.92
C MET A 381 -22.00 -1.11 -20.51
N LEU A 382 -22.23 -0.59 -19.30
CA LEU A 382 -23.56 -0.23 -18.82
C LEU A 382 -24.17 0.94 -19.59
N ASP A 383 -23.41 1.99 -19.88
CA ASP A 383 -23.86 3.14 -20.67
C ASP A 383 -24.29 2.66 -22.07
N ALA A 384 -23.45 1.88 -22.77
CA ALA A 384 -23.79 1.36 -24.09
C ALA A 384 -25.06 0.48 -24.07
N LYS A 385 -25.17 -0.42 -23.08
CA LYS A 385 -26.33 -1.31 -22.92
C LYS A 385 -27.61 -0.52 -22.66
N TRP A 386 -27.59 0.38 -21.68
CA TRP A 386 -28.78 1.11 -21.25
C TRP A 386 -29.21 2.19 -22.24
N ASN A 387 -28.28 2.86 -22.95
CA ASN A 387 -28.64 3.76 -24.05
C ASN A 387 -29.39 2.99 -25.14
N LYS A 388 -28.92 1.79 -25.55
CA LYS A 388 -29.63 0.98 -26.54
C LYS A 388 -31.06 0.64 -26.09
N ILE A 389 -31.26 0.27 -24.83
CA ILE A 389 -32.59 -0.03 -24.27
C ILE A 389 -33.45 1.25 -24.23
N ASN A 390 -32.89 2.36 -23.76
CA ASN A 390 -33.63 3.61 -23.64
C ASN A 390 -34.04 4.15 -25.01
N ASP A 391 -33.16 4.14 -26.00
CA ASP A 391 -33.46 4.65 -27.34
C ASP A 391 -34.46 3.78 -28.11
N THR A 392 -34.54 2.49 -27.80
CA THR A 392 -35.41 1.55 -28.51
C THR A 392 -36.75 1.30 -27.83
N MET A 393 -36.82 1.35 -26.49
CA MET A 393 -37.99 0.94 -25.72
C MET A 393 -38.58 2.07 -24.87
N ASN A 394 -37.76 2.78 -24.09
CA ASN A 394 -38.26 3.64 -23.02
C ASN A 394 -38.42 5.10 -23.45
N THR A 395 -37.52 5.60 -24.32
CA THR A 395 -37.43 6.98 -24.81
C THR A 395 -37.50 8.05 -23.71
N GLN A 396 -36.95 7.73 -22.52
CA GLN A 396 -36.94 8.64 -21.37
C GLN A 396 -35.79 9.66 -21.49
N ALA A 397 -36.03 10.89 -21.03
CA ALA A 397 -35.00 11.93 -21.00
C ALA A 397 -33.94 11.66 -19.92
N ILE A 398 -32.66 11.73 -20.29
CA ILE A 398 -31.54 11.47 -19.38
C ILE A 398 -31.31 12.73 -18.50
N PRO A 399 -31.41 12.61 -17.17
CA PRO A 399 -31.13 13.74 -16.27
C PRO A 399 -29.65 14.13 -16.30
N PRO A 400 -29.32 15.42 -16.11
CA PRO A 400 -27.93 15.87 -16.08
C PRO A 400 -27.21 15.39 -14.81
N ALA A 401 -25.92 15.07 -14.92
CA ALA A 401 -25.12 14.50 -13.83
C ALA A 401 -25.16 15.35 -12.55
N ASN A 402 -25.09 16.68 -12.65
CA ASN A 402 -25.11 17.58 -11.49
C ASN A 402 -26.39 17.44 -10.65
N THR A 403 -27.54 17.17 -11.28
CA THR A 403 -28.82 16.97 -10.58
C THR A 403 -28.86 15.65 -9.82
N LEU A 404 -28.12 14.64 -10.29
CA LEU A 404 -28.00 13.36 -9.60
C LEU A 404 -26.99 13.44 -8.46
N LEU A 405 -25.82 14.02 -8.71
CA LEU A 405 -24.76 14.16 -7.71
C LEU A 405 -25.23 14.96 -6.47
N SER A 406 -26.16 15.90 -6.61
CA SER A 406 -26.75 16.62 -5.47
C SER A 406 -27.66 15.77 -4.58
N LYS A 407 -28.14 14.62 -5.08
CA LYS A 407 -28.95 13.64 -4.33
C LYS A 407 -28.11 12.54 -3.66
N MET A 408 -26.79 12.57 -3.84
CA MET A 408 -25.90 11.52 -3.32
C MET A 408 -25.92 11.52 -1.78
N PRO A 409 -26.30 10.40 -1.13
CA PRO A 409 -26.34 10.29 0.32
C PRO A 409 -24.93 10.16 0.91
N SER A 410 -24.81 10.11 2.24
CA SER A 410 -23.56 9.78 2.93
C SER A 410 -23.23 8.28 2.90
N GLY A 411 -21.95 7.99 3.12
CA GLY A 411 -21.44 6.65 3.32
C GLY A 411 -22.18 5.84 4.39
N ARG A 412 -22.04 4.51 4.31
CA ARG A 412 -22.42 3.59 5.38
C ARG A 412 -21.23 2.72 5.76
N GLU A 413 -20.82 2.77 7.01
CA GLU A 413 -19.77 1.91 7.54
C GLU A 413 -20.24 0.45 7.64
N ILE A 414 -19.30 -0.46 7.45
CA ILE A 414 -19.52 -1.91 7.58
C ILE A 414 -18.52 -2.59 8.53
N HIS A 415 -17.31 -2.04 8.63
CA HIS A 415 -16.25 -2.60 9.44
C HIS A 415 -16.13 -1.85 10.76
N THR A 416 -15.88 -2.59 11.82
CA THR A 416 -15.36 -2.05 13.09
C THR A 416 -13.99 -2.65 13.28
N VAL A 417 -12.95 -1.81 13.31
CA VAL A 417 -11.58 -2.29 13.46
C VAL A 417 -11.42 -2.85 14.88
N LYS A 418 -11.07 -4.13 15.00
CA LYS A 418 -10.67 -4.69 16.29
C LYS A 418 -9.38 -3.99 16.72
N PRO A 419 -9.28 -3.48 17.96
CA PRO A 419 -8.01 -2.95 18.47
C PRO A 419 -6.89 -3.98 18.31
N TYR A 420 -5.73 -3.51 17.87
CA TYR A 420 -4.56 -4.37 17.77
C TYR A 420 -4.07 -4.73 19.16
N GLU A 421 -3.91 -6.02 19.40
CA GLU A 421 -3.33 -6.58 20.62
C GLU A 421 -1.89 -6.99 20.29
N PRO A 422 -0.89 -6.17 20.65
CA PRO A 422 0.50 -6.50 20.36
C PRO A 422 0.91 -7.80 21.08
N PRO A 423 1.69 -8.68 20.43
CA PRO A 423 2.19 -9.88 21.08
C PRO A 423 3.16 -9.48 22.21
N SER A 424 3.06 -10.18 23.33
CA SER A 424 3.94 -10.00 24.49
C SER A 424 4.76 -11.26 24.71
N LEU A 425 5.87 -11.13 25.43
CA LEU A 425 6.70 -12.27 25.77
C LEU A 425 6.01 -13.12 26.84
N ASP A 426 6.06 -14.44 26.66
CA ASP A 426 5.59 -15.37 27.67
C ASP A 426 6.43 -15.27 28.94
N ARG A 427 5.80 -15.52 30.09
CA ARG A 427 6.46 -15.44 31.41
C ARG A 427 7.72 -16.31 31.46
N ASP A 428 7.66 -17.54 30.95
CA ASP A 428 8.80 -18.46 31.02
C ASP A 428 9.99 -17.96 30.18
N VAL A 429 9.72 -17.25 29.08
CA VAL A 429 10.76 -16.60 28.25
C VAL A 429 11.37 -15.42 29.00
N LEU A 430 10.56 -14.62 29.72
CA LEU A 430 11.04 -13.54 30.56
C LEU A 430 11.87 -14.06 31.74
N GLU A 431 11.41 -15.09 32.44
CA GLU A 431 12.14 -15.74 33.54
C GLU A 431 13.52 -16.25 33.08
N ALA A 432 13.60 -16.88 31.91
CA ALA A 432 14.87 -17.33 31.34
C ALA A 432 15.86 -16.19 31.07
N MET A 433 15.37 -15.00 30.69
CA MET A 433 16.22 -13.84 30.39
C MET A 433 16.78 -13.13 31.63
N ARG A 434 16.43 -13.57 32.84
CA ARG A 434 17.06 -13.11 34.09
C ARG A 434 18.48 -13.64 34.25
N ALA A 435 18.82 -14.74 33.59
CA ALA A 435 20.19 -15.20 33.48
C ALA A 435 21.00 -14.21 32.60
N PRO A 436 22.26 -13.91 32.96
CA PRO A 436 23.14 -13.14 32.08
C PRO A 436 23.48 -13.94 30.81
N PRO A 437 23.75 -13.25 29.68
CA PRO A 437 24.28 -13.90 28.47
C PRO A 437 25.57 -14.67 28.77
N GLU A 438 25.79 -15.80 28.11
CA GLU A 438 27.08 -16.49 28.18
C GLU A 438 28.16 -15.66 27.44
N GLU A 439 29.44 -15.80 27.82
CA GLU A 439 30.52 -14.98 27.24
C GLU A 439 30.69 -15.18 25.72
N ASP A 440 30.27 -16.34 25.20
CA ASP A 440 30.25 -16.67 23.77
C ASP A 440 29.01 -16.10 23.03
N ASP A 441 28.00 -15.60 23.74
CA ASP A 441 26.75 -15.08 23.16
C ASP A 441 26.85 -13.60 22.72
N THR A 442 28.06 -13.04 22.66
CA THR A 442 28.23 -11.66 22.17
C THR A 442 27.67 -11.54 20.75
N PHE A 443 26.78 -10.56 20.53
CA PHE A 443 26.27 -10.25 19.20
C PHE A 443 27.44 -9.84 18.31
N VAL A 444 27.96 -10.79 17.53
CA VAL A 444 29.00 -10.53 16.55
C VAL A 444 28.32 -9.88 15.35
N ASP A 445 28.69 -8.63 15.05
CA ASP A 445 28.27 -7.90 13.84
C ASP A 445 28.95 -8.48 12.58
N ASP A 446 29.06 -9.81 12.50
CA ASP A 446 29.80 -10.46 11.45
C ASP A 446 28.94 -10.58 10.19
N LEU A 447 29.53 -10.14 9.07
CA LEU A 447 28.97 -10.02 7.73
C LEU A 447 28.12 -8.77 7.46
N SER A 448 28.60 -7.59 7.87
CA SER A 448 28.47 -6.41 7.02
C SER A 448 29.44 -6.50 5.82
N SER A 449 29.20 -7.46 4.91
CA SER A 449 29.66 -7.33 3.53
C SER A 449 28.82 -6.23 2.89
N ASP A 450 29.28 -5.00 3.09
CA ASP A 450 28.96 -3.86 2.26
C ASP A 450 29.81 -3.97 0.97
N ASP A 451 29.66 -5.08 0.25
CA ASP A 451 30.03 -5.14 -1.18
C ASP A 451 28.88 -4.55 -2.01
N GLU A 452 28.42 -3.36 -1.63
CA GLU A 452 27.85 -2.44 -2.61
C GLU A 452 29.04 -1.70 -3.23
N ILE A 453 29.43 -2.16 -4.42
CA ILE A 453 30.39 -1.52 -5.33
C ILE A 453 30.36 -0.02 -5.08
N ARG A 454 31.42 0.51 -4.47
CA ARG A 454 31.64 1.94 -4.37
C ARG A 454 31.59 2.48 -5.79
N GLY A 455 30.47 3.10 -6.14
CA GLY A 455 30.28 3.81 -7.39
C GLY A 455 31.24 4.99 -7.42
N GLY A 456 32.50 4.72 -7.79
CA GLY A 456 33.35 5.72 -8.39
C GLY A 456 32.64 6.26 -9.65
N PRO A 457 32.87 7.52 -10.03
CA PRO A 457 32.18 8.14 -11.15
C PRO A 457 32.36 7.25 -12.39
N SER A 458 31.26 6.66 -12.86
CA SER A 458 31.26 5.88 -14.09
C SER A 458 31.69 6.79 -15.22
N ALA A 459 32.76 6.41 -15.92
CA ALA A 459 33.17 7.11 -17.13
C ALA A 459 31.97 7.25 -18.08
N PRO A 460 31.79 8.40 -18.74
CA PRO A 460 30.70 8.58 -19.69
C PRO A 460 30.80 7.52 -20.80
N VAL A 461 29.64 6.98 -21.18
CA VAL A 461 29.51 5.90 -22.16
C VAL A 461 30.18 6.34 -23.47
N GLY A 462 31.27 5.66 -23.85
CA GLY A 462 32.03 5.94 -25.08
C GLY A 462 33.54 6.21 -24.89
N ALA A 463 34.06 6.26 -23.66
CA ALA A 463 35.50 6.44 -23.43
C ALA A 463 36.29 5.12 -23.55
N PHE A 464 37.40 5.15 -24.30
CA PHE A 464 38.35 4.04 -24.45
C PHE A 464 39.11 3.82 -23.12
N PRO A 465 39.43 2.57 -22.70
CA PRO A 465 40.07 2.31 -21.41
C PRO A 465 41.45 3.00 -21.33
N GLY A 466 41.62 3.92 -20.37
CA GLY A 466 42.92 4.55 -20.05
C GLY A 466 42.95 6.08 -19.94
N SER A 467 41.90 6.81 -20.37
CA SER A 467 41.93 8.28 -20.48
C SER A 467 41.36 9.07 -19.29
N ALA A 468 41.03 8.42 -18.18
CA ALA A 468 40.35 9.06 -17.04
C ALA A 468 41.22 10.11 -16.30
N ALA A 469 42.54 10.04 -16.41
CA ALA A 469 43.45 10.93 -15.70
C ALA A 469 43.66 12.30 -16.38
N ASP A 470 43.38 12.42 -17.69
CA ASP A 470 43.73 13.61 -18.46
C ASP A 470 42.71 14.76 -18.35
N TYR A 471 41.51 14.50 -17.83
CA TYR A 471 40.47 15.52 -17.66
C TYR A 471 40.49 16.22 -16.30
N ALA A 472 41.31 15.77 -15.34
CA ALA A 472 41.29 16.28 -13.97
C ALA A 472 42.21 17.49 -13.74
N ARG A 473 42.85 18.05 -14.77
CA ARG A 473 43.89 19.09 -14.61
C ARG A 473 43.70 20.30 -15.53
N SER A 474 42.57 21.00 -15.43
CA SER A 474 42.43 22.35 -16.00
C SER A 474 41.27 23.16 -15.41
N THR A 475 41.44 23.68 -14.20
CA THR A 475 40.70 24.88 -13.75
C THR A 475 41.70 25.87 -13.18
N GLY A 476 42.34 26.61 -14.09
CA GLY A 476 43.18 27.75 -13.75
C GLY A 476 42.32 28.95 -13.36
N THR A 477 42.58 29.44 -12.16
CA THR A 477 42.30 30.80 -11.70
C THR A 477 42.85 31.82 -12.68
N SER A 478 42.01 32.73 -13.17
CA SER A 478 42.46 33.94 -13.87
C SER A 478 41.79 35.19 -13.27
N THR A 479 42.64 36.08 -12.75
CA THR A 479 42.34 37.45 -12.33
C THR A 479 42.97 38.38 -13.39
N PRO A 480 42.43 39.58 -13.67
CA PRO A 480 42.67 40.26 -14.94
C PRO A 480 43.90 41.16 -14.90
N GLY A 481 44.52 41.36 -16.07
CA GLY A 481 45.61 42.32 -16.27
C GLY A 481 45.76 42.67 -17.75
N ASN A 482 45.59 43.96 -18.04
CA ASN A 482 45.74 44.68 -19.32
C ASN A 482 46.95 44.28 -20.17
N ALA A 483 46.84 44.50 -21.49
CA ALA A 483 47.64 45.50 -22.24
C ALA A 483 47.98 45.05 -23.69
N TYR A 484 47.45 45.85 -24.62
CA TYR A 484 48.03 46.33 -25.89
C TYR A 484 48.51 45.37 -27.01
N TYR A 485 48.05 45.79 -28.21
CA TYR A 485 48.34 45.41 -29.59
C TYR A 485 47.62 44.19 -30.18
#